data_AF-V5GJU0-F1
#
_entry.id   AF-V5GJU0-F1
#
_cell.length_a   1.000
_cell.length_b   1.000
_cell.length_c   1.000
_cell.angle_alpha   90.00
_cell.angle_beta   90.00
_cell.angle_gamma   90.00
#
_symmetry.space_group_name_H-M   'P 1'
#
loop_
_entity.id
_entity.type
_entity.pdbx_description
1 polymer ?
#
loop_
_entity_poly.entity_id
_entity_poly.type
_entity_poly.pdbx_seq_one_letter_code
_entity_poly.pdbx_strand_id
1 'polypeptide(L)'
;GHRTNEVKSGSGIEEKGLRIEVDVNSKDDFSRDILKSETCSLKIPQLQLEVGPHALGGRFTTVEGLLKAIQEQLCDPQNSYLYMFGDSQEPKSKRKFEEFIKKFDEILEGELPVTIVLDDPAGNSYIQSMRDDDQTDEGLRITHYQRSFEQNDDLG
;
A
#
# COMPACT_ATOMS: atom_id res chain seq x y z
N GLY A 1 21.62 -12.86 -6.50
CA GLY A 1 20.53 -13.74 -6.93
C GLY A 1 19.24 -12.99 -6.76
N HIS A 2 18.56 -12.64 -7.85
CA HIS A 2 17.29 -11.93 -7.81
C HIS A 2 16.19 -12.90 -7.33
N ARG A 3 15.73 -12.73 -6.09
CA ARG A 3 14.41 -13.24 -5.66
C ARG A 3 13.39 -12.22 -6.13
N THR A 4 12.68 -12.51 -7.22
CA THR A 4 11.52 -11.72 -7.64
C THR A 4 10.30 -12.22 -6.86
N ASN A 5 9.77 -11.38 -5.97
CA ASN A 5 8.47 -11.59 -5.30
C ASN A 5 7.31 -11.12 -6.19
N GLU A 6 7.43 -11.29 -7.51
CA GLU A 6 6.41 -10.89 -8.47
C GLU A 6 5.30 -11.93 -8.49
N VAL A 7 4.12 -11.55 -8.02
CA VAL A 7 2.92 -12.36 -8.17
C VAL A 7 2.26 -11.97 -9.49
N LYS A 8 2.27 -12.89 -10.46
CA LYS A 8 1.44 -12.76 -11.66
C LYS A 8 0.03 -13.18 -11.29
N SER A 9 -0.92 -12.26 -11.32
CA SER A 9 -2.34 -12.57 -11.21
C SER A 9 -2.71 -13.53 -12.35
N GLY A 10 -2.81 -14.83 -12.05
CA GLY A 10 -3.23 -15.86 -13.00
C GLY A 10 -4.74 -15.89 -13.23
N SER A 11 -5.49 -15.19 -12.37
CA SER A 11 -6.91 -14.91 -12.52
C SER A 11 -7.07 -13.72 -13.47
N GLY A 12 -8.10 -13.74 -14.31
CA GLY A 12 -8.42 -12.62 -15.18
C GLY A 12 -8.85 -11.37 -14.40
N ILE A 13 -9.65 -10.54 -15.04
CA ILE A 13 -10.24 -9.39 -14.39
C ILE A 13 -11.54 -9.83 -13.70
N GLU A 14 -11.66 -9.60 -12.39
CA GLU A 14 -12.88 -9.90 -11.64
C GLU A 14 -14.06 -9.06 -12.13
N GLU A 15 -15.29 -9.48 -11.83
CA GLU A 15 -16.50 -8.75 -12.27
C GLU A 15 -16.54 -7.31 -11.70
N LYS A 16 -16.09 -7.14 -10.46
CA LYS A 16 -16.13 -5.88 -9.71
C LYS A 16 -14.74 -5.45 -9.28
N GLY A 17 -14.55 -4.14 -9.19
CA GLY A 17 -13.39 -3.57 -8.52
C GLY A 17 -13.50 -3.80 -7.01
N LEU A 18 -12.35 -3.79 -6.36
CA LEU A 18 -12.21 -4.12 -4.95
C LEU A 18 -11.50 -3.00 -4.22
N ARG A 19 -12.12 -2.51 -3.15
CA ARG A 19 -11.50 -1.56 -2.23
C ARG A 19 -11.40 -2.20 -0.86
N ILE A 20 -10.19 -2.28 -0.33
CA ILE A 20 -9.91 -2.86 0.99
C ILE A 20 -9.32 -1.77 1.87
N GLU A 21 -9.91 -1.55 3.04
CA GLU A 21 -9.38 -0.64 4.06
C GLU A 21 -9.03 -1.48 5.29
N VAL A 22 -7.78 -1.38 5.74
CA VAL A 22 -7.31 -2.06 6.96
C VAL A 22 -6.79 -1.04 7.96
N ASP A 23 -7.33 -1.07 9.17
CA ASP A 23 -6.91 -0.28 10.30
C ASP A 23 -5.85 -1.07 11.10
N VAL A 24 -4.63 -0.55 11.13
CA VAL A 24 -3.48 -1.16 11.77
C VAL A 24 -3.24 -0.45 13.09
N ASN A 25 -3.59 -1.11 14.19
CA ASN A 25 -3.50 -0.55 15.55
C ASN A 25 -2.61 -1.37 16.48
N SER A 26 -2.26 -2.59 16.09
CA SER A 26 -1.53 -3.55 16.93
C SER A 26 -0.46 -4.29 16.15
N LYS A 27 0.50 -4.90 16.86
CA LYS A 27 1.54 -5.73 16.25
C LYS A 27 1.00 -6.93 15.48
N ASP A 28 -0.13 -7.49 15.91
CA ASP A 28 -0.83 -8.54 15.18
C ASP A 28 -1.30 -8.02 13.81
N ASP A 29 -1.84 -6.80 13.73
CA ASP A 29 -2.29 -6.23 12.46
C ASP A 29 -1.15 -6.04 11.46
N PHE A 30 0.07 -5.73 11.94
CA PHE A 30 1.27 -5.67 11.11
C PHE A 30 1.65 -7.02 10.47
N SER A 31 1.24 -8.13 11.08
CA SER A 31 1.51 -9.48 10.59
C SER A 31 0.48 -10.00 9.58
N ARG A 32 -0.57 -9.23 9.26
CA ARG A 32 -1.56 -9.60 8.24
C ARG A 32 -0.92 -9.81 6.89
N ASP A 33 -1.18 -10.96 6.30
CA ASP A 33 -0.81 -11.23 4.92
C ASP A 33 -1.61 -10.32 3.96
N ILE A 34 -0.90 -9.71 3.03
CA ILE A 34 -1.40 -8.84 1.98
C ILE A 34 -0.91 -9.36 0.63
N LEU A 35 -1.85 -9.54 -0.29
CA LEU A 35 -1.60 -9.62 -1.71
C LEU A 35 -1.96 -8.27 -2.35
N LYS A 36 -0.95 -7.53 -2.79
CA LYS A 36 -1.15 -6.34 -3.63
C LYS A 36 -1.07 -6.79 -5.09
N SER A 37 -2.11 -6.53 -5.88
CA SER A 37 -2.03 -6.74 -7.33
C SER A 37 -1.22 -5.62 -8.00
N GLU A 38 -0.84 -5.84 -9.26
CA GLU A 38 -0.13 -4.82 -10.03
C GLU A 38 -1.03 -3.61 -10.33
N THR A 39 -2.31 -3.83 -10.62
CA THR A 39 -3.31 -2.78 -10.90
C THR A 39 -3.80 -2.05 -9.65
N CYS A 40 -3.42 -2.51 -8.45
CA CYS A 40 -3.82 -1.91 -7.19
C CYS A 40 -3.04 -0.64 -6.88
N SER A 41 -3.79 0.41 -6.53
CA SER A 41 -3.30 1.64 -5.90
C SER A 41 -3.38 1.53 -4.38
N LEU A 42 -2.38 2.07 -3.69
CA LEU A 42 -2.31 2.09 -2.23
C LEU A 42 -2.38 3.53 -1.72
N LYS A 43 -3.14 3.78 -0.66
CA LYS A 43 -3.20 5.08 0.01
C LYS A 43 -3.04 4.93 1.52
N ILE A 44 -2.31 5.86 2.12
CA ILE A 44 -2.18 6.01 3.57
C ILE A 44 -2.59 7.44 3.93
N PRO A 45 -3.87 7.68 4.29
CA PRO A 45 -4.40 9.01 4.52
C PRO A 45 -3.65 9.80 5.61
N GLN A 46 -3.23 9.13 6.68
CA GLN A 46 -2.51 9.72 7.81
C GLN A 46 -1.14 10.29 7.41
N LEU A 47 -0.52 9.70 6.38
CA LEU A 47 0.76 10.14 5.82
C LEU A 47 0.59 11.01 4.57
N GLN A 48 -0.65 11.19 4.08
CA GLN A 48 -0.94 11.79 2.77
C GLN A 48 -0.13 11.14 1.65
N LEU A 49 0.10 9.83 1.78
CA LEU A 49 0.86 9.05 0.82
C LEU A 49 -0.11 8.34 -0.13
N GLU A 50 0.16 8.45 -1.42
CA GLU A 50 -0.53 7.71 -2.46
C GLU A 50 0.52 7.05 -3.37
N VAL A 51 0.33 5.77 -3.61
CA VAL A 51 1.17 4.91 -4.45
C VAL A 51 0.27 4.39 -5.56
N GLY A 52 0.57 4.79 -6.80
CA GLY A 52 -0.24 4.45 -7.96
C GLY A 52 -0.19 2.97 -8.34
N PRO A 53 -0.97 2.58 -9.36
CA PRO A 53 -0.89 1.23 -9.92
C PRO A 53 0.51 1.00 -10.53
N HIS A 54 0.91 -0.26 -10.65
CA HIS A 54 2.23 -0.76 -11.10
C HIS A 54 3.40 -0.43 -10.17
N ALA A 55 3.25 0.56 -9.29
CA ALA A 55 4.23 0.82 -8.24
C ALA A 55 4.27 -0.34 -7.24
N LEU A 56 5.49 -0.68 -6.78
CA LEU A 56 5.82 -1.86 -5.95
C LEU A 56 5.51 -3.23 -6.59
N GLY A 57 4.98 -3.26 -7.81
CA GLY A 57 4.58 -4.49 -8.51
C GLY A 57 3.47 -5.29 -7.80
N GLY A 58 3.08 -6.40 -8.42
CA GLY A 58 2.25 -7.42 -7.77
C GLY A 58 3.09 -8.22 -6.75
N ARG A 59 2.67 -8.26 -5.49
CA ARG A 59 3.46 -8.92 -4.43
C ARG A 59 2.63 -9.48 -3.30
N PHE A 60 3.11 -10.57 -2.73
CA PHE A 60 2.59 -11.17 -1.50
C PHE A 60 3.57 -10.88 -0.35
N THR A 61 3.11 -10.21 0.69
CA THR A 61 3.90 -9.72 1.83
C THR A 61 3.01 -9.54 3.05
N THR A 62 3.55 -9.19 4.21
CA THR A 62 2.74 -8.70 5.33
C THR A 62 2.50 -7.18 5.24
N VAL A 63 1.55 -6.64 6.02
CA VAL A 63 1.36 -5.20 6.25
C VAL A 63 2.68 -4.50 6.56
N GLU A 64 3.45 -5.04 7.51
CA GLU A 64 4.76 -4.50 7.87
C GLU A 64 5.73 -4.50 6.69
N GLY A 65 5.81 -5.61 5.96
CA GLY A 65 6.70 -5.74 4.81
C GLY A 65 6.32 -4.80 3.66
N LEU A 66 5.03 -4.50 3.50
CA LEU A 66 4.55 -3.53 2.52
C LEU A 66 4.97 -2.11 2.89
N LEU A 67 4.77 -1.71 4.15
CA LEU A 67 5.19 -0.40 4.66
C LEU A 67 6.71 -0.24 4.56
N LYS A 68 7.50 -1.24 4.97
CA LYS A 68 8.96 -1.21 4.82
C LYS A 68 9.38 -1.05 3.37
N ALA A 69 8.75 -1.75 2.43
CA ALA A 69 9.09 -1.60 1.02
C ALA A 69 8.75 -0.22 0.45
N ILE A 70 7.65 0.38 0.91
CA ILE A 70 7.32 1.79 0.60
C ILE A 70 8.42 2.71 1.13
N GLN A 71 8.81 2.54 2.40
CA GLN A 71 9.87 3.34 3.02
C GLN A 71 11.19 3.21 2.26
N GLU A 72 11.60 1.97 1.92
CA GLU A 72 12.80 1.71 1.14
C GLU A 72 12.76 2.41 -0.22
N GLN A 73 11.63 2.38 -0.94
CA GLN A 73 11.51 3.10 -2.21
C GLN A 73 11.57 4.63 -2.06
N LEU A 74 11.03 5.18 -0.98
CA LEU A 74 11.08 6.63 -0.72
C LEU A 74 12.47 7.09 -0.24
N CYS A 75 13.18 6.23 0.50
CA CYS A 75 14.51 6.49 1.06
C CYS A 75 15.66 6.09 0.13
N ASP A 76 15.41 5.31 -0.93
CA ASP A 76 16.43 4.85 -1.87
C ASP A 76 17.21 6.05 -2.43
N PRO A 77 18.52 6.16 -2.18
CA PRO A 77 19.35 7.27 -2.64
C PRO A 77 19.32 7.50 -4.16
N GLN A 78 19.06 6.44 -4.94
CA GLN A 78 19.00 6.51 -6.41
C GLN A 78 17.67 7.04 -6.94
N ASN A 79 16.57 6.81 -6.19
CA ASN A 79 15.23 7.33 -6.47
C ASN A 79 14.84 8.48 -5.55
N SER A 80 15.77 8.93 -4.70
CA SER A 80 15.42 9.74 -3.55
C SER A 80 14.75 11.01 -4.03
N TYR A 81 13.57 11.25 -3.49
CA TYR A 81 12.91 12.54 -3.55
C TYR A 81 13.86 13.66 -3.07
N LEU A 82 14.84 13.35 -2.21
CA LEU A 82 15.89 14.26 -1.77
C LEU A 82 16.94 14.59 -2.86
N TYR A 83 17.18 13.69 -3.83
CA TYR A 83 18.11 13.88 -4.95
C TYR A 83 17.42 14.42 -6.22
N MET A 84 16.16 14.05 -6.47
CA MET A 84 15.37 14.64 -7.58
C MET A 84 15.07 16.13 -7.37
N PHE A 85 14.93 16.56 -6.11
CA PHE A 85 14.87 17.97 -5.75
C PHE A 85 16.29 18.44 -5.44
N GLY A 86 17.06 18.74 -6.49
CA GLY A 86 18.43 19.25 -6.36
C GLY A 86 18.55 20.39 -5.35
N ASP A 87 19.77 20.68 -4.90
CA ASP A 87 20.15 21.64 -3.84
C ASP A 87 19.57 23.08 -3.96
N SER A 88 18.75 23.36 -4.97
CA SER A 88 18.13 24.63 -5.31
C SER A 88 16.68 24.83 -4.80
N GLN A 89 16.10 23.93 -3.99
CA GLN A 89 14.77 24.12 -3.36
C GLN A 89 14.81 24.21 -1.82
N GLU A 90 13.87 25.00 -1.29
CA GLU A 90 13.81 25.53 0.08
C GLU A 90 14.10 24.50 1.19
N PRO A 91 14.81 24.90 2.27
CA PRO A 91 15.02 24.06 3.47
C PRO A 91 13.72 23.56 4.12
N LYS A 92 12.57 24.15 3.77
CA LYS A 92 11.24 23.70 4.21
C LYS A 92 10.83 22.35 3.62
N SER A 93 11.19 22.05 2.37
CA SER A 93 10.82 20.78 1.72
C SER A 93 11.60 19.61 2.30
N LYS A 94 12.90 19.82 2.60
CA LYS A 94 13.73 18.83 3.30
C LYS A 94 13.17 18.51 4.69
N ARG A 95 12.80 19.54 5.47
CA ARG A 95 12.16 19.34 6.80
C ARG A 95 10.85 18.58 6.73
N LYS A 96 9.98 18.90 5.76
CA LYS A 96 8.71 18.17 5.57
C LYS A 96 8.95 16.69 5.24
N PHE A 97 9.98 16.39 4.46
CA PHE A 97 10.35 15.01 4.14
C PHE A 97 10.93 14.29 5.37
N GLU A 98 11.80 14.93 6.14
CA GLU A 98 12.30 14.38 7.41
C GLU A 98 11.16 14.10 8.41
N GLU A 99 10.20 15.02 8.53
CA GLU A 99 8.99 14.81 9.35
C GLU A 99 8.12 13.66 8.84
N PHE A 100 8.01 13.52 7.51
CA PHE A 100 7.29 12.41 6.89
C PHE A 100 7.95 11.06 7.20
N ILE A 101 9.27 10.95 7.04
CA ILE A 101 10.02 9.73 7.37
C ILE A 101 9.89 9.40 8.86
N LYS A 102 10.00 10.41 9.74
CA LYS A 102 9.82 10.21 11.19
C LYS A 102 8.43 9.65 11.54
N LYS A 103 7.37 10.16 10.91
CA LYS A 103 6.01 9.61 11.10
C LYS A 103 5.90 8.18 10.56
N PHE A 104 6.59 7.88 9.47
CA PHE A 104 6.62 6.55 8.90
C PHE A 104 7.28 5.56 9.87
N ASP A 105 8.38 5.94 10.50
CA ASP A 105 9.07 5.15 11.52
C ASP A 105 8.17 4.94 12.75
N GLU A 106 7.51 5.99 13.25
CA GLU A 106 6.56 5.90 14.38
C GLU A 106 5.40 4.92 14.09
N ILE A 107 4.93 4.87 12.84
CA ILE A 107 3.94 3.88 12.40
C ILE A 107 4.54 2.48 12.41
N LEU A 108 5.73 2.27 11.84
CA LEU A 108 6.40 0.95 11.81
C LEU A 108 6.73 0.42 13.21
N GLU A 109 6.97 1.29 14.19
CA GLU A 109 7.18 0.92 15.60
C GLU A 109 5.86 0.55 16.31
N GLY A 110 4.71 0.89 15.71
CA GLY A 110 3.38 0.67 16.27
C GLY A 110 2.94 1.74 17.29
N GLU A 111 3.62 2.88 17.32
CA GLU A 111 3.29 4.01 18.19
C GLU A 111 2.14 4.85 17.63
N LEU A 112 1.95 4.83 16.31
CA LEU A 112 0.87 5.53 15.62
C LEU A 112 -0.04 4.56 14.85
N PRO A 113 -1.36 4.58 15.09
CA PRO A 113 -2.29 3.82 14.29
C PRO A 113 -2.38 4.37 12.87
N VAL A 114 -2.52 3.49 11.89
CA VAL A 114 -2.56 3.84 10.47
C VAL A 114 -3.65 3.07 9.74
N THR A 115 -4.23 3.67 8.72
CA THR A 115 -5.15 2.99 7.81
C THR A 115 -4.49 2.82 6.46
N ILE A 116 -4.47 1.60 5.94
CA ILE A 116 -4.00 1.31 4.59
C ILE A 116 -5.22 1.04 3.73
N VAL A 117 -5.33 1.78 2.64
CA VAL A 117 -6.41 1.64 1.65
C VAL A 117 -5.81 1.07 0.38
N LEU A 118 -6.26 -0.12 -0.02
CA LEU A 118 -5.99 -0.73 -1.31
C LEU A 118 -7.19 -0.52 -2.22
N ASP A 119 -6.97 0.06 -3.39
CA ASP A 119 -7.98 0.23 -4.42
C ASP A 119 -7.52 -0.52 -5.67
N ASP A 120 -8.16 -1.65 -5.95
CA ASP A 120 -7.82 -2.54 -7.05
C ASP A 120 -8.99 -2.69 -8.03
N PRO A 121 -8.93 -1.97 -9.16
CA PRO A 121 -9.91 -2.12 -10.23
C PRO A 121 -10.04 -3.56 -10.75
N ALA A 122 -8.96 -4.35 -10.74
CA ALA A 122 -8.99 -5.71 -11.25
C ALA A 122 -9.54 -6.74 -10.25
N GLY A 123 -9.74 -6.35 -8.99
CA GLY A 123 -10.28 -7.22 -7.94
C GLY A 123 -9.35 -8.33 -7.45
N ASN A 124 -8.06 -8.26 -7.76
CA ASN A 124 -7.08 -9.32 -7.52
C ASN A 124 -6.24 -9.12 -6.24
N SER A 125 -6.56 -8.11 -5.43
CA SER A 125 -5.87 -7.83 -4.17
C SER A 125 -6.57 -8.49 -2.99
N TYR A 126 -5.82 -8.78 -1.92
CA TYR A 126 -6.34 -9.48 -0.75
C TYR A 126 -5.61 -9.02 0.52
N ILE A 127 -6.34 -9.00 1.64
CA ILE A 127 -5.78 -8.81 2.98
C ILE A 127 -6.39 -9.88 3.88
N GLN A 128 -5.55 -10.55 4.67
CA GLN A 128 -5.97 -11.57 5.62
C GLN A 128 -6.81 -10.96 6.76
N SER A 129 -7.95 -11.60 7.01
CA SER A 129 -8.73 -11.41 8.24
C SER A 129 -8.02 -12.09 9.42
N MET A 130 -7.89 -11.38 10.54
CA MET A 130 -7.32 -11.93 11.79
C MET A 130 -8.37 -12.62 12.67
N ARG A 131 -9.61 -12.66 12.21
CA ARG A 131 -10.72 -13.33 12.88
C ARG A 131 -11.00 -14.67 12.23
N ASP A 132 -11.48 -15.61 13.04
CA ASP A 132 -12.03 -16.87 12.55
C ASP A 132 -13.18 -16.59 11.56
N ASP A 133 -13.42 -17.53 10.64
CA ASP A 133 -14.34 -17.39 9.49
C ASP A 133 -15.78 -16.94 9.85
N ASP A 134 -16.21 -17.09 11.12
CA ASP A 134 -17.53 -16.70 11.61
C ASP A 134 -17.59 -15.30 12.27
N GLN A 135 -16.45 -14.63 12.47
CA GLN A 135 -16.36 -13.34 13.17
C GLN A 135 -15.98 -12.20 12.22
N THR A 136 -16.72 -11.09 12.32
CA THR A 136 -16.42 -9.88 11.55
C THR A 136 -15.14 -9.22 12.09
N ASP A 137 -14.19 -8.98 11.20
CA ASP A 137 -12.99 -8.21 11.50
C ASP A 137 -13.30 -6.71 11.42
N GLU A 138 -13.50 -6.06 12.57
CA GLU A 138 -13.82 -4.62 12.63
C GLU A 138 -12.72 -3.73 12.03
N GLY A 139 -11.47 -4.22 12.01
CA GLY A 139 -10.32 -3.52 11.45
C GLY A 139 -10.13 -3.75 9.95
N LEU A 140 -10.97 -4.56 9.30
CA LEU A 140 -10.87 -4.86 7.87
C LEU A 140 -12.21 -4.60 7.18
N ARG A 141 -12.22 -3.68 6.21
CA ARG A 141 -13.42 -3.33 5.43
C ARG A 141 -13.18 -3.60 3.96
N ILE A 142 -14.00 -4.46 3.39
CA ILE A 142 -13.93 -4.83 1.99
C ILE A 142 -15.18 -4.32 1.29
N THR A 143 -14.99 -3.45 0.30
CA THR A 143 -16.07 -2.87 -0.51
C THR A 143 -15.86 -3.24 -1.97
N HIS A 144 -16.85 -3.90 -2.56
CA HIS A 144 -16.86 -4.16 -4.00
C HIS A 144 -17.58 -3.01 -4.71
N TYR A 145 -17.04 -2.56 -5.83
CA TYR A 145 -17.60 -1.44 -6.59
C TYR A 145 -17.69 -1.76 -8.09
N GLN A 146 -18.62 -1.10 -8.77
CA GLN A 146 -18.69 -1.17 -10.23
C GLN A 146 -17.60 -0.27 -10.82
N ARG A 147 -16.72 -0.85 -11.63
CA ARG A 147 -15.66 -0.10 -12.31
C ARG A 147 -16.23 1.03 -13.17
N SER A 148 -15.55 2.16 -13.19
CA SER A 148 -15.82 3.24 -14.13
C SER A 148 -15.48 2.82 -15.56
N PHE A 149 -15.89 3.61 -16.56
CA PHE A 149 -15.51 3.38 -17.94
C PHE A 149 -13.98 3.44 -18.12
N GLU A 150 -13.33 4.45 -17.55
CA GLU A 150 -11.87 4.63 -17.60
C GLU A 150 -11.13 3.45 -16.98
N GLN A 151 -11.60 2.96 -15.82
CA GLN A 151 -11.01 1.78 -15.18
C GLN A 151 -11.14 0.50 -16.01
N ASN A 152 -12.18 0.37 -16.83
CA ASN A 152 -12.29 -0.77 -17.74
C ASN A 152 -11.38 -0.62 -18.95
N ASP A 153 -11.28 0.59 -19.51
CA ASP A 153 -10.38 0.89 -20.64
C ASP A 153 -8.92 0.65 -20.26
N ASP A 154 -8.50 1.05 -19.06
CA ASP A 154 -7.14 0.82 -18.53
C ASP A 154 -6.82 -0.67 -18.33
N LEU A 155 -7.83 -1.52 -18.11
CA LEU A 155 -7.66 -2.96 -17.89
C LEU A 155 -7.68 -3.77 -19.20
N GLY A 156 -8.15 -3.18 -20.32
CA GLY A 156 -8.24 -3.81 -21.64
C GLY A 156 -9.61 -4.32 -22.02
#